data_AF-A0A2D6P9S9-F1
#
_entry.id   AF-A0A2D6P9S9-F1
#
_cell.length_a   1.000
_cell.length_b   1.000
_cell.length_c   1.000
_cell.angle_alpha   90.00
_cell.angle_beta   90.00
_cell.angle_gamma   90.00
#
_symmetry.space_group_name_H-M   'P 1'
#
loop_
_entity.id
_entity.type
_entity.pdbx_description
1 polymer ?
#
loop_
_entity_poly.entity_id
_entity_poly.type
_entity_poly.pdbx_seq_one_letter_code
_entity_poly.pdbx_strand_id
1 'polypeptide(L)'
;MLLILLTLFASLSFANDVTVTITTTDGGTFNVEQDGEDNNIDYDIESMDEFVINLDQTGNDNNINIDVDGRTSVGSSMTINQTGNNKSYTGNLYCGHSSCSLTVNQ
;
A
#
# COMPACT_ATOMS: atom_id res chain seq x y z
N MET A 1 11.35 37.75 34.58
CA MET A 1 11.06 37.70 33.13
C MET A 1 11.42 36.30 32.66
N LEU A 2 10.42 35.43 32.46
CA LEU A 2 10.63 34.03 32.08
C LEU A 2 10.62 33.94 30.56
N LEU A 3 11.75 33.53 29.97
CA LEU A 3 11.87 33.32 28.53
C LEU A 3 11.49 31.86 28.24
N ILE A 4 10.33 31.65 27.62
CA ILE A 4 9.93 30.33 27.09
C ILE A 4 10.51 30.23 25.68
N LEU A 5 11.55 29.42 25.49
CA LEU A 5 12.06 29.08 24.17
C LEU A 5 11.17 27.98 23.58
N LEU A 6 10.21 28.36 22.75
CA LEU A 6 9.40 27.42 21.99
C LEU A 6 10.16 27.03 20.71
N THR A 7 10.91 25.94 20.74
CA THR A 7 11.49 25.35 19.53
C THR A 7 10.42 24.58 18.78
N LEU A 8 9.85 25.21 17.74
CA LEU A 8 9.00 24.54 16.76
C LEU A 8 9.91 23.83 15.76
N PHE A 9 10.06 22.51 15.90
CA PHE A 9 10.65 21.67 14.85
C PHE A 9 9.56 21.40 13.80
N ALA A 10 9.60 22.13 12.69
CA ALA A 10 8.85 21.75 11.50
C ALA A 10 9.64 20.65 10.79
N SER A 11 9.25 19.38 10.95
CA SER A 11 9.66 18.33 10.03
C SER A 11 8.99 18.64 8.68
N LEU A 12 9.78 18.76 7.63
CA LEU A 12 9.26 18.72 6.27
C LEU A 12 8.86 17.26 6.02
N SER A 13 7.61 16.89 6.32
CA SER A 13 7.04 15.66 5.78
C SER A 13 6.78 15.88 4.29
N PHE A 14 7.28 14.96 3.47
CA PHE A 14 6.85 14.85 2.09
C PHE A 14 5.93 13.65 2.02
N ALA A 15 4.65 13.91 1.76
CA ALA A 15 3.70 12.85 1.43
C ALA A 15 4.22 12.08 0.23
N ASN A 16 4.24 10.76 0.34
CA ASN A 16 4.56 9.88 -0.77
C ASN A 16 3.24 9.27 -1.23
N ASP A 17 2.75 9.74 -2.36
CA ASP A 17 1.48 9.26 -2.95
C ASP A 17 1.77 8.43 -4.19
N VAL A 18 1.20 7.22 -4.24
CA VAL A 18 1.28 6.32 -5.40
C VAL A 18 -0.14 5.90 -5.77
N THR A 19 -0.53 6.17 -7.02
CA THR A 19 -1.75 5.63 -7.61
C THR A 19 -1.38 4.74 -8.78
N VAL A 20 -1.85 3.50 -8.76
CA VAL A 20 -1.58 2.52 -9.81
C VAL A 20 -2.87 1.83 -10.20
N THR A 21 -3.10 1.76 -11.51
CA THR A 21 -4.15 0.94 -12.10
C THR A 21 -3.52 -0.08 -13.01
N ILE A 22 -3.83 -1.35 -12.81
CA ILE A 22 -3.36 -2.45 -13.64
C ILE A 22 -4.56 -3.16 -14.26
N THR A 23 -4.65 -3.12 -15.59
CA THR A 23 -5.75 -3.78 -16.31
C THR A 23 -5.52 -5.28 -16.45
N THR A 24 -4.29 -5.70 -16.76
CA THR A 24 -3.93 -7.11 -16.96
C THR A 24 -2.45 -7.36 -16.66
N THR A 25 -2.13 -8.47 -16.01
CA THR A 25 -0.76 -9.00 -15.88
C THR A 25 -0.71 -10.48 -16.24
N ASP A 26 0.46 -10.94 -16.68
CA ASP A 26 0.78 -12.34 -16.91
C ASP A 26 2.21 -12.57 -16.41
N GLY A 27 2.33 -12.93 -15.13
CA GLY A 27 3.60 -13.06 -14.43
C GLY A 27 4.22 -11.72 -14.02
N GLY A 28 5.13 -11.77 -13.03
CA GLY A 28 5.99 -10.65 -12.64
C GLY A 28 5.84 -10.21 -11.19
N THR A 29 6.52 -9.12 -10.84
CA THR A 29 6.49 -8.57 -9.48
C THR A 29 6.44 -7.05 -9.52
N PHE A 30 5.54 -6.47 -8.74
CA PHE A 30 5.43 -5.03 -8.51
C PHE A 30 5.72 -4.73 -7.04
N ASN A 31 6.70 -3.87 -6.79
CA ASN A 31 7.10 -3.49 -5.44
C ASN A 31 6.97 -1.96 -5.30
N VAL A 32 6.32 -1.53 -4.22
CA VAL A 32 6.28 -0.13 -3.80
C VAL A 32 6.82 -0.06 -2.38
N GLU A 33 7.81 0.79 -2.18
CA GLU A 33 8.38 1.08 -0.86
C GLU A 33 8.27 2.60 -0.63
N GLN A 34 7.62 2.97 0.47
CA GLN A 34 7.48 4.36 0.91
C GLN A 34 7.97 4.48 2.35
N ASP A 35 8.85 5.46 2.59
CA ASP A 35 9.35 5.80 3.92
C ASP A 35 9.10 7.29 4.18
N GLY A 36 8.53 7.60 5.33
CA GLY A 36 8.23 8.96 5.75
C GLY A 36 6.88 9.12 6.40
N GLU A 37 6.29 10.30 6.21
CA GLU A 37 5.01 10.69 6.79
C GLU A 37 4.00 10.89 5.66
N ASP A 38 2.72 10.66 5.93
CA ASP A 38 1.64 10.82 4.95
C ASP A 38 1.85 9.95 3.69
N ASN A 39 2.16 8.67 3.87
CA ASN A 39 2.32 7.73 2.73
C ASN A 39 0.95 7.21 2.31
N ASN A 40 0.55 7.44 1.06
CA ASN A 40 -0.73 6.98 0.53
C ASN A 40 -0.55 6.12 -0.72
N ILE A 41 -1.13 4.92 -0.72
CA ILE A 41 -1.22 4.07 -1.91
C ILE A 41 -2.69 3.88 -2.26
N ASP A 42 -3.04 4.15 -3.52
CA ASP A 42 -4.31 3.76 -4.11
C ASP A 42 -4.05 2.79 -5.26
N TYR A 43 -4.58 1.58 -5.15
CA TYR A 43 -4.23 0.48 -6.02
C TYR A 43 -5.47 -0.21 -6.57
N ASP A 44 -5.61 -0.20 -7.90
CA ASP A 44 -6.70 -0.85 -8.60
C ASP A 44 -6.15 -1.90 -9.58
N ILE A 45 -6.68 -3.12 -9.54
CA ILE A 45 -6.31 -4.18 -10.49
C ILE A 45 -7.51 -5.00 -10.96
N GLU A 46 -7.69 -5.05 -12.28
CA GLU A 46 -8.81 -5.76 -12.92
C GLU A 46 -8.48 -7.23 -13.27
N SER A 47 -7.21 -7.58 -13.40
CA SER A 47 -6.80 -8.95 -13.73
C SER A 47 -5.33 -9.17 -13.38
N MET A 48 -5.09 -10.25 -12.63
CA MET A 48 -3.79 -10.52 -12.04
C MET A 48 -3.45 -12.01 -12.15
N ASP A 49 -2.74 -12.44 -13.19
CA ASP A 49 -2.27 -13.83 -13.34
C ASP A 49 -0.79 -13.94 -13.01
N GLU A 50 -0.44 -14.89 -12.14
CA GLU A 50 0.92 -15.20 -11.66
C GLU A 50 1.74 -13.98 -11.21
N PHE A 51 1.07 -12.92 -10.75
CA PHE A 51 1.71 -11.66 -10.40
C PHE A 51 1.83 -11.54 -8.88
N VAL A 52 2.89 -10.88 -8.44
CA VAL A 52 3.15 -10.64 -7.01
C VAL A 52 3.22 -9.15 -6.76
N ILE A 53 2.42 -8.66 -5.82
CA ILE A 53 2.45 -7.26 -5.39
C ILE A 53 2.95 -7.19 -3.95
N ASN A 54 3.96 -6.35 -3.71
CA ASN A 54 4.44 -6.06 -2.36
C ASN A 54 4.39 -4.55 -2.12
N LEU A 55 3.65 -4.14 -1.08
CA LEU A 55 3.49 -2.76 -0.67
C LEU A 55 4.04 -2.60 0.74
N ASP A 56 5.14 -1.87 0.87
CA ASP A 56 5.83 -1.63 2.14
C ASP A 56 5.77 -0.13 2.48
N GLN A 57 5.12 0.24 3.58
CA GLN A 57 5.11 1.60 4.10
C GLN A 57 5.71 1.65 5.52
N THR A 58 6.65 2.57 5.73
CA THR A 58 7.28 2.82 7.04
C THR A 58 7.11 4.27 7.45
N GLY A 59 6.72 4.50 8.70
CA GLY A 59 6.63 5.84 9.29
C GLY A 59 5.25 6.14 9.88
N ASN A 60 4.71 7.32 9.68
CA ASN A 60 3.44 7.73 10.29
C ASN A 60 2.43 8.27 9.27
N ASP A 61 1.15 8.10 9.59
CA ASP A 61 0.01 8.43 8.71
C ASP A 61 0.06 7.66 7.37
N ASN A 62 0.19 6.33 7.49
CA ASN A 62 0.21 5.40 6.35
C ASN A 62 -1.22 5.00 5.97
N ASN A 63 -1.58 5.15 4.69
CA ASN A 63 -2.87 4.71 4.16
C ASN A 63 -2.69 3.90 2.87
N ILE A 64 -3.45 2.80 2.78
CA ILE A 64 -3.50 1.97 1.57
C ILE A 64 -4.98 1.68 1.26
N ASN A 65 -5.39 2.01 0.04
CA ASN A 65 -6.68 1.64 -0.54
C ASN A 65 -6.46 0.67 -1.69
N ILE A 66 -7.19 -0.45 -1.70
CA ILE A 66 -7.05 -1.48 -2.72
C ILE A 66 -8.40 -1.93 -3.25
N ASP A 67 -8.53 -1.97 -4.57
CA ASP A 67 -9.60 -2.69 -5.26
C ASP A 67 -8.99 -3.74 -6.20
N VAL A 68 -9.37 -5.00 -6.02
CA VAL A 68 -8.87 -6.14 -6.80
C VAL A 68 -10.06 -6.90 -7.35
N ASP A 69 -10.22 -6.91 -8.67
CA ASP A 69 -11.18 -7.75 -9.41
C ASP A 69 -10.47 -8.96 -10.05
N GLY A 70 -9.90 -9.85 -9.25
CA GLY A 70 -9.20 -11.05 -9.68
C GLY A 70 -10.07 -12.18 -10.25
N ARG A 71 -11.07 -11.89 -11.09
CA ARG A 71 -11.95 -12.90 -11.74
C ARG A 71 -11.20 -13.96 -12.52
N THR A 72 -10.09 -13.59 -13.16
CA THR A 72 -9.26 -14.52 -13.94
C THR A 72 -8.00 -14.95 -13.19
N SER A 73 -7.72 -14.33 -12.04
CA SER A 73 -6.43 -14.42 -11.32
C SER A 73 -6.04 -15.80 -10.83
N VAL A 74 -5.03 -16.40 -11.45
CA VAL A 74 -4.39 -17.66 -11.04
C VAL A 74 -3.05 -17.37 -10.34
N GLY A 75 -2.86 -17.91 -9.14
CA GLY A 75 -1.53 -17.98 -8.52
C GLY A 75 -0.97 -16.64 -8.03
N SER A 76 -1.80 -15.61 -7.98
CA SER A 76 -1.38 -14.25 -7.62
C SER A 76 -1.39 -14.02 -6.12
N SER A 77 -0.50 -13.12 -5.67
CA SER A 77 -0.40 -12.76 -4.27
C SER A 77 -0.15 -11.28 -4.07
N MET A 78 -0.66 -10.77 -2.95
CA MET A 78 -0.43 -9.42 -2.50
C MET A 78 0.00 -9.45 -1.04
N THR A 79 1.06 -8.70 -0.74
CA THR A 79 1.55 -8.49 0.62
C THR A 79 1.57 -7.00 0.92
N ILE A 80 1.00 -6.64 2.05
CA ILE A 80 1.02 -5.28 2.60
C ILE A 80 1.72 -5.32 3.95
N ASN A 81 2.77 -4.53 4.10
CA ASN A 81 3.40 -4.29 5.39
C ASN A 81 3.37 -2.79 5.69
N GLN A 82 2.74 -2.41 6.78
CA GLN A 82 2.78 -1.04 7.29
C GLN A 82 3.42 -1.04 8.67
N THR A 83 4.50 -0.29 8.86
CA THR A 83 5.17 -0.15 10.17
C THR A 83 5.15 1.29 10.65
N GLY A 84 5.18 1.49 11.97
CA GLY A 84 5.07 2.81 12.62
C GLY A 84 3.65 3.14 13.13
N ASN A 85 3.19 4.38 13.02
CA ASN A 85 1.97 4.89 13.68
C ASN A 85 0.89 5.31 12.66
N ASN A 86 -0.36 5.43 13.12
CA ASN A 86 -1.53 5.86 12.32
C ASN A 86 -1.65 5.14 10.96
N LYS A 87 -1.79 3.81 11.01
CA LYS A 87 -1.89 2.97 9.81
C LYS A 87 -3.35 2.69 9.48
N SER A 88 -3.68 2.73 8.21
CA SER A 88 -4.99 2.36 7.70
C SER A 88 -4.87 1.57 6.41
N TYR A 89 -5.80 0.63 6.25
CA TYR A 89 -5.93 -0.23 5.09
C TYR A 89 -7.42 -0.42 4.80
N THR A 90 -7.83 -0.20 3.55
CA THR A 90 -9.16 -0.57 3.03
C THR A 90 -8.97 -1.41 1.79
N GLY A 91 -9.74 -2.49 1.68
CA GLY A 91 -9.61 -3.43 0.58
C GLY A 91 -10.94 -4.03 0.14
N ASN A 92 -11.18 -4.03 -1.17
CA ASN A 92 -12.16 -4.90 -1.81
C ASN A 92 -11.41 -5.95 -2.63
N LEU A 93 -11.64 -7.23 -2.32
CA LEU A 93 -10.92 -8.34 -2.94
C LEU A 93 -11.92 -9.34 -3.48
N TYR A 94 -12.03 -9.38 -4.80
CA TYR A 94 -12.70 -10.44 -5.49
C TYR A 94 -11.65 -11.34 -6.14
N CYS A 95 -11.59 -12.61 -5.76
CA CYS A 95 -10.75 -13.58 -6.49
C CYS A 95 -11.66 -14.72 -6.98
N GLY A 96 -11.84 -14.80 -8.29
CA GLY A 96 -12.79 -15.73 -8.94
C GLY A 96 -12.21 -17.08 -9.33
N HIS A 97 -10.90 -17.29 -9.20
CA HIS A 97 -10.20 -18.50 -9.65
C HIS A 97 -9.49 -19.27 -8.50
N SER A 98 -8.70 -20.29 -8.86
CA SER A 98 -8.16 -21.35 -8.01
C SER A 98 -7.29 -20.94 -6.81
N SER A 99 -6.60 -19.81 -6.85
CA SER A 99 -5.80 -19.34 -5.70
C SER A 99 -5.39 -17.88 -5.83
N CYS A 100 -5.64 -17.12 -4.78
CA CYS A 100 -5.31 -15.71 -4.63
C CYS A 100 -5.03 -15.49 -3.13
N SER A 101 -3.94 -14.84 -2.76
CA SER A 101 -3.63 -14.57 -1.35
C SER A 101 -3.40 -13.10 -1.09
N LEU A 102 -3.94 -12.63 0.04
CA LEU A 102 -3.62 -11.34 0.60
C LEU A 102 -3.08 -11.55 2.02
N THR A 103 -1.96 -10.90 2.32
CA THR A 103 -1.42 -10.78 3.67
C THR A 103 -1.31 -9.30 4.03
N VAL A 104 -1.84 -8.92 5.19
CA VAL A 104 -1.73 -7.55 5.73
C VAL A 104 -1.08 -7.61 7.10
N ASN A 105 0.05 -6.93 7.25
CA ASN A 105 0.76 -6.78 8.51
C ASN A 105 0.80 -5.29 8.90
N GLN A 106 0.23 -4.94 10.05
CA GLN A 106 0.21 -3.58 10.61
C GLN A 106 0.75 -3.57 12.04
#